data_AF-A0A820L878-F1
#
_entry.id   AF-A0A820L878-F1
#
_cell.length_a   1.000
_cell.length_b   1.000
_cell.length_c   1.000
_cell.angle_alpha   90.00
_cell.angle_beta   90.00
_cell.angle_gamma   90.00
#
_symmetry.space_group_name_H-M   'P 1'
#
loop_
_entity.id
_entity.type
_entity.pdbx_description
1 polymer ?
#
loop_
_entity_poly.entity_id
_entity_poly.type
_entity_poly.pdbx_seq_one_letter_code
_entity_poly.pdbx_strand_id
1 'polypeptide(L)'
;IYIKPPIVLETGYFLPKRAFFDNLGTILLLAVLNKLFNTACIGLTLWAFGQTSLYGGTTFSLLECLLFASFITAVDPIAVLATFVEIRVNDTLYIVVFGESLLNDAVSIVLYRMFAGFLKIGHTNLAPLDYSLGFVSFFVVTIGGILVGLIFGFMAVFMTKFTE
;
A
#
# COMPACT_ATOMS: atom_id res chain seq x y z
N ILE A 1 -2.47 9.97 11.53
CA ILE A 1 -3.34 9.73 10.34
C ILE A 1 -3.64 11.02 9.56
N TYR A 2 -3.86 12.17 10.22
CA TYR A 2 -4.24 13.43 9.54
C TYR A 2 -3.17 14.13 8.67
N ILE A 3 -1.89 13.77 8.79
CA ILE A 3 -0.79 14.45 8.09
C ILE A 3 -0.50 13.85 6.70
N LYS A 4 -0.87 12.59 6.46
CA LYS A 4 -0.54 11.90 5.21
C LYS A 4 -1.27 12.46 3.97
N PRO A 5 -2.58 12.78 4.01
CA PRO A 5 -3.27 13.28 2.82
C PRO A 5 -2.73 14.61 2.27
N PRO A 6 -2.40 15.63 3.10
CA PRO A 6 -1.73 16.84 2.63
C PRO A 6 -0.37 16.56 1.97
N ILE A 7 0.45 15.68 2.56
CA ILE A 7 1.76 15.32 2.00
C ILE A 7 1.59 14.64 0.63
N VAL A 8 0.67 13.68 0.51
CA VAL A 8 0.42 12.98 -0.77
C VAL A 8 -0.10 13.95 -1.85
N LEU A 9 -0.92 14.93 -1.46
CA LEU A 9 -1.43 15.95 -2.39
C LEU A 9 -0.31 16.89 -2.88
N GLU A 10 0.50 17.41 -1.96
CA GLU A 10 1.63 18.29 -2.29
C GLU A 10 2.67 17.57 -3.15
N THR A 11 3.04 16.35 -2.76
CA THR A 11 3.99 15.50 -3.49
C THR A 11 3.46 15.09 -4.87
N GLY A 12 2.16 14.81 -4.99
CA GLY A 12 1.51 14.55 -6.28
C GLY A 12 1.43 15.78 -7.20
N TYR A 13 1.28 16.97 -6.63
CA TYR A 13 1.21 18.22 -7.40
C TYR A 13 2.55 18.60 -8.03
N PHE A 14 3.65 18.42 -7.30
CA PHE A 14 5.02 18.73 -7.78
C PHE A 14 5.69 17.57 -8.54
N LEU A 15 4.99 16.45 -8.74
CA LEU A 15 5.54 15.27 -9.39
C LEU A 15 5.81 15.52 -10.90
N PRO A 16 7.01 15.20 -11.42
CA PRO A 16 7.28 15.23 -12.85
C PRO A 16 6.49 14.14 -13.59
N LYS A 17 5.25 14.50 -13.98
CA LYS A 17 4.25 13.59 -14.57
C LYS A 17 4.78 12.69 -15.67
N ARG A 18 5.56 13.22 -16.62
CA ARG A 18 6.01 12.47 -17.80
C ARG A 18 6.91 11.28 -17.40
N ALA A 19 7.96 11.57 -16.63
CA ALA A 19 8.89 10.55 -16.19
C ALA A 19 8.28 9.55 -15.20
N PHE A 20 7.25 9.95 -14.43
CA PHE A 20 6.46 9.03 -13.62
C PHE A 20 5.64 8.06 -14.46
N PHE A 21 4.89 8.57 -15.46
CA PHE A 21 4.07 7.71 -16.33
C PHE A 21 4.91 6.82 -17.24
N ASP A 22 6.09 7.28 -17.68
CA ASP A 22 7.03 6.48 -18.47
C ASP A 22 7.57 5.26 -17.68
N ASN A 23 7.63 5.35 -16.35
CA ASN A 23 8.13 4.28 -15.46
C ASN A 23 7.02 3.61 -14.63
N LEU A 24 5.74 3.89 -14.92
CA LEU A 24 4.61 3.46 -14.10
C LEU A 24 4.56 1.94 -13.90
N GLY A 25 4.88 1.16 -14.94
CA GLY A 25 4.89 -0.30 -14.87
C GLY A 25 5.89 -0.82 -13.83
N THR A 26 7.12 -0.30 -13.85
CA THR A 26 8.17 -0.64 -12.87
C THR A 26 7.77 -0.23 -11.46
N ILE A 27 7.21 0.98 -11.31
CA ILE A 27 6.74 1.51 -10.04
C ILE A 27 5.64 0.62 -9.44
N LEU A 28 4.63 0.27 -10.24
CA LEU A 28 3.52 -0.59 -9.81
C LEU A 28 4.02 -1.99 -9.43
N LEU A 29 4.90 -2.56 -10.24
CA LEU A 29 5.46 -3.88 -9.99
C LEU A 29 6.25 -3.90 -8.69
N LEU A 30 7.13 -2.92 -8.48
CA LEU A 30 7.91 -2.81 -7.24
C LEU A 30 7.01 -2.55 -6.04
N ALA A 31 6.07 -1.61 -6.12
CA ALA A 31 5.17 -1.29 -5.01
C ALA A 31 4.30 -2.49 -4.59
N VAL A 32 3.71 -3.21 -5.56
CA VAL A 32 2.81 -4.32 -5.25
C VAL A 32 3.58 -5.58 -4.85
N LEU A 33 4.57 -6.00 -5.65
CA LEU A 33 5.28 -7.25 -5.38
C LEU A 33 6.14 -7.17 -4.13
N ASN A 34 6.90 -6.08 -3.92
CA ASN A 34 7.70 -5.95 -2.71
C ASN A 34 6.81 -5.93 -1.48
N LYS A 35 5.66 -5.26 -1.56
CA LYS A 35 4.75 -5.16 -0.42
C LYS A 35 4.09 -6.49 -0.07
N LEU A 36 3.61 -7.21 -1.08
CA LEU A 36 3.06 -8.55 -0.89
C LEU A 36 4.11 -9.51 -0.32
N PHE A 37 5.32 -9.49 -0.89
CA PHE A 37 6.42 -10.33 -0.43
C PHE A 37 6.81 -10.01 1.02
N ASN A 38 7.01 -8.74 1.36
CA ASN A 38 7.39 -8.32 2.70
C ASN A 38 6.31 -8.65 3.74
N THR A 39 5.04 -8.42 3.39
CA THR A 39 3.89 -8.77 4.25
C THR A 39 3.81 -10.28 4.47
N ALA A 40 3.99 -11.08 3.42
CA ALA A 40 3.99 -12.54 3.52
C ALA A 40 5.17 -13.04 4.37
N CYS A 41 6.39 -12.56 4.12
CA CYS A 41 7.56 -12.96 4.88
C CYS A 41 7.42 -12.65 6.37
N ILE A 42 7.03 -11.43 6.73
CA ILE A 42 6.88 -11.04 8.13
C ILE A 42 5.70 -11.79 8.78
N GLY A 43 4.56 -11.90 8.11
CA GLY A 43 3.39 -12.60 8.63
C GLY A 43 3.65 -14.10 8.85
N LEU A 44 4.29 -14.77 7.89
CA LEU A 44 4.68 -16.18 8.00
C LEU A 44 5.74 -16.40 9.07
N THR A 45 6.72 -15.49 9.17
CA THR A 45 7.75 -15.57 10.21
C THR A 45 7.12 -15.43 11.60
N LEU A 46 6.27 -14.44 11.82
CA LEU A 46 5.54 -14.25 13.08
C LEU A 46 4.68 -15.47 13.42
N TRP A 47 3.97 -16.02 12.44
CA TRP A 47 3.18 -17.24 12.63
C TRP A 47 4.06 -18.43 12.99
N ALA A 48 5.19 -18.63 12.30
CA ALA A 48 6.13 -19.72 12.58
C ALA A 48 6.72 -19.62 14.00
N PHE A 49 7.09 -18.40 14.44
CA PHE A 49 7.53 -18.17 15.81
C PHE A 49 6.41 -18.40 16.83
N GLY A 50 5.16 -18.03 16.52
CA GLY A 50 4.00 -18.29 17.38
C GLY A 50 3.71 -19.78 17.62
N GLN A 51 4.14 -20.66 16.71
CA GLN A 51 4.03 -22.12 16.88
C GLN A 51 5.12 -22.72 17.78
N THR A 52 6.17 -21.96 18.09
CA THR A 52 7.23 -22.43 18.98
C THR A 52 6.81 -22.25 20.44
N SER A 53 7.25 -23.17 21.32
CA SER A 53 6.93 -23.15 22.76
C SER A 53 7.50 -21.95 23.54
N LEU A 54 8.12 -20.98 22.85
CA LEU A 54 8.72 -19.78 23.42
C LEU A 54 7.67 -18.75 23.88
N TYR A 55 6.46 -18.76 23.30
CA TYR A 55 5.41 -17.76 23.57
C TYR A 55 4.30 -18.25 24.52
N GLY A 56 4.60 -19.17 25.44
CA GLY A 56 3.72 -19.45 26.59
C GLY A 56 2.31 -19.97 26.26
N GLY A 57 2.07 -20.49 25.05
CA GLY A 57 0.81 -21.11 24.66
C GLY A 57 -0.22 -20.19 23.99
N THR A 58 0.08 -18.93 23.69
CA THR A 58 -0.81 -18.10 22.86
C THR A 58 -0.59 -18.39 21.38
N THR A 59 -1.55 -19.07 20.75
CA THR A 59 -1.54 -19.33 19.31
C THR A 59 -2.21 -18.17 18.59
N PHE A 60 -1.43 -17.41 17.82
CA PHE A 60 -1.99 -16.41 16.90
C PHE A 60 -2.38 -17.08 15.59
N SER A 61 -3.54 -16.70 15.05
CA SER A 61 -3.94 -17.16 13.73
C SER A 61 -3.04 -16.55 12.66
N LEU A 62 -2.76 -17.30 11.58
CA LEU A 62 -1.99 -16.82 10.44
C LEU A 62 -2.54 -15.50 9.89
N LEU A 63 -3.86 -15.33 9.93
CA LEU A 63 -4.53 -14.13 9.41
C LEU A 63 -4.34 -12.91 10.32
N GLU A 64 -4.27 -13.12 11.64
CA GLU A 64 -3.92 -12.06 12.59
C GLU A 64 -2.47 -11.61 12.39
N CYS A 65 -1.55 -12.56 12.17
CA CYS A 65 -0.16 -12.27 11.84
C CYS A 65 -0.03 -11.53 10.51
N LEU A 66 -0.78 -11.92 9.46
CA LEU A 66 -0.77 -11.24 8.17
C LEU A 66 -1.41 -9.84 8.22
N LEU A 67 -2.48 -9.67 8.99
CA LEU A 67 -3.07 -8.36 9.23
C LEU A 67 -2.07 -7.44 9.92
N PHE A 68 -1.41 -7.92 10.98
CA PHE A 68 -0.38 -7.16 11.68
C PHE A 68 0.80 -6.84 10.74
N ALA A 69 1.28 -7.83 9.98
CA ALA A 69 2.34 -7.65 9.00
C ALA A 69 1.99 -6.59 7.94
N SER A 70 0.74 -6.57 7.43
CA SER A 70 0.30 -5.58 6.44
C SER A 70 0.34 -4.14 6.96
N PHE A 71 0.17 -3.97 8.28
CA PHE A 71 0.23 -2.67 8.94
C PHE A 71 1.69 -2.20 9.15
N ILE A 72 2.56 -3.07 9.67
CA ILE A 72 3.94 -2.68 10.01
C ILE A 72 4.87 -2.57 8.79
N THR A 73 4.51 -3.20 7.67
CA THR A 73 5.31 -3.14 6.44
C THR A 73 5.17 -1.85 5.66
N ALA A 74 4.27 -0.94 6.07
CA ALA A 74 4.17 0.42 5.54
C ALA A 74 5.41 1.24 5.97
N VAL A 75 6.44 1.19 5.12
CA VAL A 75 7.70 1.92 5.30
C VAL A 75 7.72 3.11 4.33
N ASP A 76 8.00 4.29 4.87
CA ASP A 76 8.16 5.54 4.12
C ASP A 76 9.67 5.82 3.91
N PRO A 77 10.22 5.84 2.69
CA PRO A 77 11.64 6.07 2.45
C PRO A 77 11.98 7.56 2.34
N ILE A 78 11.26 8.44 3.06
CA ILE A 78 11.48 9.90 3.04
C ILE A 78 12.93 10.24 3.37
N ALA A 79 13.52 9.55 4.35
CA ALA A 79 14.93 9.73 4.71
C ALA A 79 15.89 9.34 3.57
N VAL A 80 15.59 8.25 2.84
CA VAL A 80 16.39 7.79 1.71
C VAL A 80 16.28 8.77 0.53
N LEU A 81 15.08 9.26 0.26
CA LEU A 81 14.83 10.28 -0.76
C LEU A 81 15.59 11.58 -0.48
N ALA A 82 15.69 12.00 0.79
CA ALA A 82 16.48 13.17 1.18
C ALA A 82 17.97 13.00 0.86
N THR A 83 18.53 11.83 1.15
CA THR A 83 19.93 11.51 0.81
C THR A 83 20.15 11.43 -0.70
N PHE A 84 19.18 10.94 -1.48
CA PHE A 84 19.28 10.85 -2.94
C PHE A 84 19.40 12.20 -3.63
N VAL A 85 18.76 13.24 -3.08
CA VAL A 85 18.90 14.62 -3.55
C VAL A 85 20.31 15.14 -3.30
N GLU A 86 20.89 14.82 -2.13
CA GLU A 86 22.24 15.24 -1.75
C GLU A 86 23.32 14.64 -2.66
N ILE A 87 23.21 13.36 -3.00
CA ILE A 87 24.17 12.65 -3.86
C ILE A 87 23.91 12.83 -5.37
N ARG A 88 22.90 13.62 -5.77
CA ARG A 88 22.47 13.82 -7.17
C ARG A 88 22.27 12.49 -7.92
N VAL A 89 21.43 11.62 -7.37
CA VAL A 89 21.12 10.33 -7.99
C VAL A 89 20.37 10.51 -9.32
N ASN A 90 20.36 9.49 -10.18
CA ASN A 90 19.63 9.51 -11.45
C ASN A 90 18.13 9.80 -11.23
N ASP A 91 17.57 10.74 -11.98
CA ASP A 91 16.16 11.14 -11.90
C ASP A 91 15.19 9.96 -12.04
N THR A 92 15.54 8.95 -12.85
CA THR A 92 14.74 7.74 -13.04
C THR A 92 14.66 6.94 -11.74
N LEU A 93 15.77 6.77 -11.03
CA LEU A 93 15.81 6.02 -9.77
C LEU A 93 15.05 6.78 -8.68
N TYR A 94 15.21 8.11 -8.63
CA TYR A 94 14.45 8.97 -7.72
C TYR A 94 12.94 8.79 -7.92
N ILE A 95 12.47 8.90 -9.17
CA ILE A 95 11.05 8.77 -9.50
C ILE A 95 10.52 7.36 -9.22
N VAL A 96 11.32 6.32 -9.48
CA VAL A 96 10.91 4.94 -9.20
C VAL A 96 10.72 4.70 -7.70
N VAL A 97 11.69 5.08 -6.87
CA VAL A 97 11.60 4.91 -5.40
C VAL A 97 10.51 5.80 -4.81
N PHE A 98 10.41 7.03 -5.27
CA PHE A 98 9.35 7.95 -4.86
C PHE A 98 7.96 7.41 -5.20
N GLY A 99 7.76 6.95 -6.44
CA GLY A 99 6.51 6.37 -6.88
C GLY A 99 6.15 5.09 -6.12
N GLU A 100 7.16 4.25 -5.84
CA GLU A 100 7.00 3.05 -5.02
C GLU A 100 6.46 3.43 -3.64
N SER A 101 7.07 4.42 -2.98
CA SER A 101 6.63 4.96 -1.69
C SER A 101 5.18 5.43 -1.70
N LEU A 102 4.81 6.22 -2.72
CA LEU A 102 3.46 6.79 -2.85
C LEU A 102 2.40 5.68 -2.97
N LEU A 103 2.66 4.66 -3.79
CA LEU A 103 1.72 3.56 -4.00
C LEU A 103 1.75 2.54 -2.87
N ASN A 104 2.88 2.36 -2.19
CA ASN A 104 3.06 1.40 -1.10
C ASN A 104 2.09 1.67 0.05
N ASP A 105 1.83 2.93 0.41
CA ASP A 105 0.88 3.27 1.47
C ASP A 105 -0.56 2.88 1.10
N ALA A 106 -0.95 3.12 -0.16
CA ALA A 106 -2.24 2.70 -0.69
C ALA A 106 -2.40 1.16 -0.66
N VAL A 107 -1.39 0.42 -1.15
CA VAL A 107 -1.40 -1.06 -1.15
C VAL A 107 -1.48 -1.60 0.27
N SER A 108 -0.78 -0.99 1.24
CA SER A 108 -0.84 -1.36 2.66
C SER A 108 -2.26 -1.30 3.22
N ILE A 109 -2.95 -0.19 2.96
CA ILE A 109 -4.32 0.03 3.44
C ILE A 109 -5.29 -0.98 2.82
N VAL A 110 -5.13 -1.29 1.53
CA VAL A 110 -5.96 -2.29 0.84
C VAL A 110 -5.72 -3.68 1.44
N LEU A 111 -4.47 -4.08 1.64
CA LEU A 111 -4.13 -5.36 2.27
C LEU A 111 -4.67 -5.47 3.70
N TYR A 112 -4.51 -4.42 4.50
CA TYR A 112 -5.06 -4.36 5.85
C TYR A 112 -6.57 -4.55 5.86
N ARG A 113 -7.30 -3.83 4.98
CA ARG A 113 -8.76 -3.96 4.87
C ARG A 113 -9.19 -5.35 4.40
N MET A 114 -8.43 -5.95 3.47
CA MET A 114 -8.67 -7.31 2.99
C MET A 114 -8.56 -8.33 4.13
N PHE A 115 -7.45 -8.31 4.87
CA PHE A 115 -7.26 -9.21 6.01
C PHE A 115 -8.25 -8.93 7.15
N ALA A 116 -8.57 -7.67 7.43
CA ALA A 116 -9.59 -7.32 8.42
C ALA A 116 -10.97 -7.84 8.02
N GLY A 117 -11.30 -7.82 6.73
CA GLY A 117 -12.52 -8.41 6.19
C GLY A 117 -12.55 -9.92 6.41
N PHE A 118 -11.46 -10.62 6.13
CA PHE A 118 -11.36 -12.05 6.37
C PHE A 118 -11.46 -12.44 7.86
N LEU A 119 -10.88 -11.66 8.78
CA LEU A 119 -11.04 -11.90 10.22
C LEU A 119 -12.50 -11.77 10.66
N LYS A 120 -13.26 -10.83 10.08
CA LYS A 120 -14.68 -10.65 10.40
C LYS A 120 -15.56 -11.83 9.96
N ILE A 121 -15.21 -12.50 8.87
CA ILE A 121 -15.92 -13.69 8.38
C ILE A 121 -15.63 -14.91 9.29
N GLY A 122 -14.43 -14.97 9.86
CA GLY A 122 -14.00 -15.99 10.83
C GLY A 122 -13.36 -17.23 10.19
N HIS A 123 -12.41 -17.85 10.90
CA HIS A 123 -11.59 -18.95 10.39
C HIS A 123 -12.36 -20.21 10.00
N THR A 124 -13.52 -20.44 10.60
CA THR A 124 -14.32 -21.65 10.42
C THR A 124 -15.27 -21.60 9.21
N ASN A 125 -15.46 -20.44 8.60
CA ASN A 125 -16.39 -20.25 7.47
C ASN A 125 -15.68 -19.92 6.15
N LEU A 126 -14.34 -19.88 6.12
CA LEU A 126 -13.56 -19.54 4.92
C LEU A 126 -13.63 -20.68 3.89
N ALA A 127 -14.49 -20.51 2.89
CA ALA A 127 -14.54 -21.36 1.72
C ALA A 127 -13.48 -20.93 0.69
N PRO A 128 -13.09 -21.79 -0.27
CA PRO A 128 -12.24 -21.41 -1.41
C PRO A 128 -12.76 -20.17 -2.16
N LEU A 129 -14.08 -19.97 -2.13
CA LEU A 129 -14.76 -18.83 -2.73
C LEU A 129 -14.43 -17.50 -2.02
N ASP A 130 -14.13 -17.50 -0.73
CA ASP A 130 -13.77 -16.28 0.02
C ASP A 130 -12.38 -15.76 -0.34
N TYR A 131 -11.44 -16.66 -0.67
CA TYR A 131 -10.15 -16.25 -1.22
C TYR A 131 -10.31 -15.58 -2.59
N SER A 132 -11.20 -16.10 -3.43
CA SER A 132 -11.52 -15.50 -4.73
C SER A 132 -12.20 -14.13 -4.58
N LEU A 133 -13.11 -13.99 -3.59
CA LEU A 133 -13.73 -12.71 -3.24
C LEU A 133 -12.72 -11.71 -2.70
N GLY A 134 -11.74 -12.14 -1.92
CA GLY A 134 -10.66 -11.27 -1.45
C GLY A 134 -9.82 -10.71 -2.58
N PHE A 135 -9.45 -11.55 -3.56
CA PHE A 135 -8.76 -11.10 -4.76
C PHE A 135 -9.60 -10.08 -5.54
N VAL A 136 -10.89 -10.36 -5.74
CA VAL A 136 -11.82 -9.40 -6.39
C VAL A 136 -11.94 -8.11 -5.58
N SER A 137 -11.99 -8.19 -4.25
CA SER A 137 -12.09 -7.02 -3.37
C SER A 137 -10.89 -6.10 -3.50
N PHE A 138 -9.68 -6.65 -3.71
CA PHE A 138 -8.47 -5.87 -3.95
C PHE A 138 -8.62 -4.99 -5.21
N PHE A 139 -9.11 -5.56 -6.32
CA PHE A 139 -9.36 -4.80 -7.54
C PHE A 139 -10.50 -3.79 -7.37
N VAL A 140 -11.58 -4.16 -6.68
CA VAL A 140 -12.73 -3.25 -6.44
C VAL A 140 -12.29 -2.04 -5.62
N VAL A 141 -11.52 -2.22 -4.54
CA VAL A 141 -11.03 -1.10 -3.73
C VAL A 141 -10.01 -0.26 -4.49
N THR A 142 -9.14 -0.89 -5.28
CA THR A 142 -8.13 -0.17 -6.09
C THR A 142 -8.79 0.68 -7.18
N ILE A 143 -9.65 0.07 -8.00
CA ILE A 143 -10.35 0.76 -9.11
C ILE A 143 -11.33 1.79 -8.55
N GLY A 144 -12.07 1.45 -7.49
CA GLY A 144 -12.97 2.38 -6.81
C GLY A 144 -12.24 3.59 -6.25
N GLY A 145 -11.07 3.39 -5.64
CA GLY A 145 -10.20 4.47 -5.16
C GLY A 145 -9.75 5.41 -6.29
N ILE A 146 -9.32 4.85 -7.43
CA ILE A 146 -8.94 5.63 -8.61
C ILE A 146 -10.12 6.44 -9.14
N LEU A 147 -11.29 5.84 -9.29
CA LEU A 147 -12.50 6.52 -9.79
C LEU A 147 -12.92 7.67 -8.89
N VAL A 148 -12.96 7.45 -7.57
CA VAL A 148 -13.27 8.50 -6.60
C VAL A 148 -12.23 9.62 -6.68
N GLY A 149 -10.94 9.28 -6.74
CA GLY A 149 -9.86 10.26 -6.89
C GLY A 149 -9.99 11.10 -8.16
N LEU A 150 -10.35 10.48 -9.29
CA LEU A 150 -10.61 11.19 -10.55
C LEU A 150 -11.79 12.15 -10.44
N ILE A 151 -12.91 11.70 -9.87
CA ILE A 151 -14.11 12.54 -9.72
C ILE A 151 -13.80 13.79 -8.88
N PHE A 152 -13.18 13.61 -7.71
CA PHE A 152 -12.80 14.74 -6.85
C PHE A 152 -11.72 15.62 -7.47
N GLY A 153 -10.74 15.04 -8.18
CA GLY A 153 -9.74 15.80 -8.93
C GLY A 153 -10.36 16.67 -10.02
N PHE A 154 -11.28 16.11 -10.80
CA PHE A 154 -12.03 16.87 -11.82
C PHE A 154 -12.89 17.97 -11.21
N MET A 155 -13.60 17.69 -10.11
CA MET A 155 -14.38 18.71 -9.40
C MET A 155 -13.48 19.84 -8.88
N ALA A 156 -12.31 19.52 -8.32
CA ALA A 156 -11.36 20.53 -7.86
C ALA A 156 -10.85 21.40 -9.02
N VAL A 157 -10.42 20.79 -10.13
CA VAL A 157 -10.00 21.54 -11.33
C VAL A 157 -11.12 22.42 -11.87
N PHE A 158 -12.34 21.90 -11.91
CA PHE A 158 -13.52 22.66 -12.33
C PHE A 158 -13.76 23.84 -11.40
N MET A 159 -13.83 23.64 -10.08
CA MET A 159 -14.03 24.71 -9.12
C MET A 159 -12.95 25.80 -9.20
N THR A 160 -11.68 25.42 -9.32
CA THR A 160 -10.59 26.40 -9.46
C THR A 160 -10.72 27.21 -10.76
N LYS A 161 -11.18 26.59 -11.86
CA LYS A 161 -11.42 27.29 -13.13
C LYS A 161 -12.56 28.32 -13.06
N PHE A 162 -13.56 28.10 -12.21
CA PHE A 162 -14.71 29.02 -12.07
C PHE A 162 -14.59 30.01 -10.90
N THR A 163 -13.52 29.91 -10.12
CA THR A 163 -13.23 30.83 -9.00
C THR A 163 -12.20 31.90 -9.40
N GLU A 164 -11.69 31.85 -10.63
CA GLU A 164 -11.03 32.98 -11.31
C GLU A 164 -12.00 33.76 -12.20
#